data_AF-A0A7X6FCK8-F1
#
_entry.id   AF-A0A7X6FCK8-F1
#
_cell.length_a   1.000
_cell.length_b   1.000
_cell.length_c   1.000
_cell.angle_alpha   90.00
_cell.angle_beta   90.00
_cell.angle_gamma   90.00
#
_symmetry.space_group_name_H-M   'P 1'
#
loop_
_entity.id
_entity.type
_entity.pdbx_description
1 polymer ?
#
loop_
_entity_poly.entity_id
_entity_poly.type
_entity_poly.pdbx_seq_one_letter_code
_entity_poly.pdbx_strand_id
1 'polypeptide(L)'
;MMRQWMVLALCVSISAGHALADTDSVSNAKTLCRAVDTTISLSPCTYSEETKTVTVSVATRGGDAQELCRTIESSLIEKQIYFGADPWKLNLKSPASGDDTIASCDLPQTPR
;
A
#
# COMPACT_ATOMS: atom_id res chain seq x y z
N MET A 1 -39.40 -24.80 -48.86
CA MET A 1 -38.30 -25.68 -48.39
C MET A 1 -37.73 -25.07 -47.12
N MET A 2 -37.77 -25.84 -46.03
CA MET A 2 -37.28 -25.53 -44.67
C MET A 2 -35.74 -25.51 -44.59
N ARG A 3 -35.21 -24.89 -43.51
CA ARG A 3 -33.86 -25.00 -42.87
C ARG A 3 -33.09 -23.68 -42.90
N GLN A 4 -32.48 -23.18 -41.83
CA GLN A 4 -32.16 -23.71 -40.51
C GLN A 4 -31.85 -22.51 -39.61
N TRP A 5 -32.46 -22.41 -38.42
CA TRP A 5 -32.03 -21.48 -37.38
C TRP A 5 -30.93 -22.17 -36.58
N MET A 6 -29.69 -21.68 -36.63
CA MET A 6 -28.64 -22.08 -35.70
C MET A 6 -28.48 -20.98 -34.65
N VAL A 7 -29.03 -21.22 -33.46
CA VAL A 7 -28.73 -20.43 -32.26
C VAL A 7 -27.49 -21.05 -31.62
N LEU A 8 -26.34 -20.38 -31.76
CA LEU A 8 -25.10 -20.75 -31.10
C LEU A 8 -25.13 -20.14 -29.68
N ALA A 9 -25.53 -20.93 -28.68
CA ALA A 9 -25.47 -20.51 -27.29
C ALA A 9 -24.04 -20.61 -26.77
N LEU A 10 -23.30 -19.49 -26.78
CA LEU A 10 -22.04 -19.37 -26.03
C LEU A 10 -22.37 -19.16 -24.54
N CYS A 11 -22.22 -20.22 -23.75
CA CYS A 11 -22.12 -20.09 -22.30
C CYS A 11 -20.75 -19.50 -21.95
N VAL A 12 -20.67 -18.17 -21.82
CA VAL A 12 -19.51 -17.51 -21.22
C VAL A 12 -19.60 -17.71 -19.71
N SER A 13 -18.85 -18.68 -19.20
CA SER A 13 -18.61 -18.85 -17.77
C SER A 13 -17.77 -17.66 -17.29
N ILE A 14 -18.43 -16.66 -16.69
CA ILE A 14 -17.75 -15.57 -15.99
C ILE A 14 -17.20 -16.15 -14.69
N SER A 15 -15.95 -16.60 -14.70
CA SER A 15 -15.17 -16.80 -13.49
C SER A 15 -14.86 -15.42 -12.91
N ALA A 16 -15.71 -14.95 -11.99
CA ALA A 16 -15.42 -13.80 -11.15
C ALA A 16 -14.27 -14.16 -10.19
N GLY A 17 -13.03 -13.96 -10.64
CA GLY A 17 -11.88 -13.97 -9.74
C GLY A 17 -12.06 -12.86 -8.71
N HIS A 18 -12.09 -13.23 -7.43
CA HIS A 18 -12.20 -12.30 -6.31
C HIS A 18 -10.90 -11.49 -6.17
N ALA A 19 -10.78 -10.39 -6.92
CA ALA A 19 -9.70 -9.42 -6.78
C ALA A 19 -10.19 -8.17 -6.03
N LEU A 20 -10.79 -8.35 -4.85
CA LEU A 20 -11.42 -7.26 -4.09
C LEU A 20 -10.70 -6.88 -2.78
N ALA A 21 -9.51 -7.42 -2.50
CA ALA A 21 -8.76 -7.08 -1.28
C ALA A 21 -7.48 -6.25 -1.53
N ASP A 22 -6.95 -6.21 -2.77
CA ASP A 22 -5.68 -5.51 -3.07
C ASP A 22 -5.88 -4.00 -3.25
N THR A 23 -7.01 -3.60 -3.85
CA THR A 23 -7.35 -2.21 -4.17
C THR A 23 -7.36 -1.30 -2.94
N ASP A 24 -7.78 -1.84 -1.79
CA ASP A 24 -7.84 -1.08 -0.52
C ASP A 24 -6.45 -0.78 0.02
N SER A 25 -5.50 -1.72 -0.10
CA SER A 25 -4.13 -1.55 0.38
C SER A 25 -3.37 -0.50 -0.43
N VAL A 26 -3.53 -0.53 -1.76
CA VAL A 26 -2.95 0.47 -2.67
C VAL A 26 -3.56 1.86 -2.43
N SER A 27 -4.87 1.94 -2.23
CA SER A 27 -5.55 3.19 -1.88
C SER A 27 -5.06 3.76 -0.56
N ASN A 28 -4.83 2.90 0.44
CA ASN A 28 -4.30 3.28 1.74
C ASN A 28 -2.82 3.70 1.66
N ALA A 29 -2.00 3.04 0.84
CA ALA A 29 -0.63 3.47 0.54
C ALA A 29 -0.59 4.88 -0.05
N LYS A 30 -1.48 5.16 -1.01
CA LYS A 30 -1.62 6.49 -1.62
C LYS A 30 -2.08 7.53 -0.59
N THR A 31 -3.00 7.17 0.29
CA THR A 31 -3.48 8.06 1.37
C THR A 31 -2.37 8.36 2.36
N LEU A 32 -1.60 7.35 2.77
CA LEU A 32 -0.43 7.53 3.62
C LEU A 32 0.60 8.46 2.96
N CYS A 33 0.93 8.25 1.69
CA CYS A 33 1.84 9.15 0.99
C CYS A 33 1.35 10.61 0.96
N ARG A 34 0.06 10.85 0.70
CA ARG A 34 -0.51 12.21 0.75
C ARG A 34 -0.40 12.83 2.15
N ALA A 35 -0.66 12.04 3.20
CA ALA A 35 -0.55 12.52 4.56
C ALA A 35 0.89 12.90 4.91
N VAL A 36 1.86 12.08 4.48
CA VAL A 36 3.28 12.29 4.73
C VAL A 36 3.85 13.47 3.93
N ASP A 37 3.49 13.59 2.65
CA ASP A 37 3.93 14.69 1.77
C ASP A 37 3.45 16.06 2.28
N THR A 38 2.30 16.10 2.97
CA THR A 38 1.75 17.35 3.54
C THR A 38 2.37 17.74 4.88
N THR A 39 3.07 16.83 5.55
CA THR A 39 3.47 17.00 6.96
C THR A 39 4.98 16.92 7.20
N ILE A 40 5.70 16.01 6.56
CA ILE A 40 7.05 15.61 7.02
C ILE A 40 8.06 15.38 5.87
N SER A 41 7.61 15.16 4.64
CA SER A 41 8.50 14.62 3.59
C SER A 41 9.47 15.64 2.99
N LEU A 42 10.75 15.24 2.85
CA LEU A 42 11.77 16.00 2.11
C LEU A 42 11.74 15.75 0.59
N SER A 43 11.14 14.64 0.17
CA SER A 43 10.99 14.22 -1.24
C SER A 43 9.64 13.51 -1.43
N PRO A 44 9.15 13.25 -2.65
CA PRO A 44 7.84 12.62 -2.80
C PRO A 44 7.84 11.22 -2.17
N CYS A 45 6.81 10.93 -1.36
CA CYS A 45 6.53 9.57 -0.93
C CYS A 45 6.19 8.68 -2.14
N THR A 46 6.68 7.44 -2.12
CA THR A 46 6.44 6.45 -3.18
C THR A 46 5.90 5.16 -2.59
N TYR A 47 5.18 4.38 -3.40
CA TYR A 47 4.73 3.05 -2.99
C TYR A 47 4.87 2.06 -4.14
N SER A 48 5.00 0.79 -3.79
CA SER A 48 5.09 -0.34 -4.72
C SER A 48 4.11 -1.41 -4.28
N GLU A 49 3.14 -1.72 -5.14
CA GLU A 49 2.19 -2.81 -4.93
C GLU A 49 2.88 -4.17 -5.09
N GLU A 50 3.84 -4.28 -6.02
CA GLU A 50 4.60 -5.52 -6.27
C GLU A 50 5.41 -5.93 -5.03
N THR A 51 6.09 -4.98 -4.40
CA THR A 51 6.92 -5.24 -3.21
C THR A 51 6.19 -4.90 -1.91
N LYS A 52 4.90 -4.56 -1.96
CA LYS A 52 4.05 -4.20 -0.81
C LYS A 52 4.74 -3.23 0.14
N THR A 53 5.33 -2.17 -0.41
CA THR A 53 6.20 -1.24 0.34
C THR A 53 5.80 0.21 0.09
N VAL A 54 5.75 1.01 1.14
CA VAL A 54 5.72 2.48 1.10
C VAL A 54 7.09 3.01 1.47
N THR A 55 7.64 3.93 0.70
CA THR A 55 8.95 4.55 0.94
C THR A 55 8.79 6.04 1.10
N VAL A 56 9.31 6.56 2.22
CA VAL A 56 9.30 7.99 2.56
C VAL A 56 10.73 8.44 2.79
N SER A 57 11.10 9.60 2.23
CA SER A 57 12.37 10.24 2.54
C SER A 57 12.20 11.32 3.60
N VAL A 58 12.93 11.19 4.70
CA VAL A 58 12.85 12.05 5.88
C VAL A 58 14.19 12.70 6.22
N ALA A 59 14.14 13.88 6.85
CA ALA A 59 15.32 14.62 7.29
C ALA A 59 16.00 14.03 8.55
N THR A 60 15.34 13.07 9.20
CA THR A 60 15.68 12.58 10.54
C THR A 60 16.76 11.50 10.50
N ARG A 61 17.42 11.25 11.63
CA ARG A 61 18.43 10.17 11.80
C ARG A 61 17.76 8.89 12.32
N GLY A 62 18.46 7.76 12.24
CA GLY A 62 17.88 6.41 12.47
C GLY A 62 17.04 6.22 13.75
N GLY A 63 17.48 6.75 14.89
CA GLY A 63 16.71 6.66 16.14
C GLY A 63 15.37 7.39 16.09
N ASP A 64 15.36 8.62 15.57
CA ASP A 64 14.16 9.42 15.37
C ASP A 64 13.26 8.84 14.26
N ALA A 65 13.87 8.20 13.26
CA ALA A 65 13.14 7.52 12.19
C ALA A 65 12.39 6.29 12.72
N GLN A 66 12.98 5.51 13.63
CA GLN A 66 12.28 4.38 14.23
C GLN A 66 11.03 4.83 15.01
N GLU A 67 11.14 5.91 15.79
CA GLU A 67 10.00 6.50 16.52
C GLU A 67 8.94 7.07 15.57
N LEU A 68 9.37 7.73 14.49
CA LEU A 68 8.46 8.19 13.44
C LEU A 68 7.69 7.03 12.81
N CYS A 69 8.37 5.90 12.55
CA CYS A 69 7.73 4.70 12.00
C CYS A 69 6.60 4.21 12.92
N ARG A 70 6.88 4.08 14.22
CA ARG A 70 5.87 3.67 15.23
C ARG A 70 4.72 4.67 15.36
N THR A 71 5.03 5.96 15.27
CA THR A 71 4.02 7.02 15.33
C THR A 71 3.06 6.93 14.13
N ILE A 72 3.60 6.69 12.93
CA ILE A 72 2.79 6.51 11.72
C ILE A 72 1.93 5.24 11.84
N GLU A 73 2.52 4.11 12.25
CA GLU A 73 1.79 2.86 12.47
C GLU A 73 0.63 3.05 13.45
N SER A 74 0.89 3.63 14.62
CA SER A 74 -0.12 3.89 15.65
C SER A 74 -1.23 4.81 15.13
N SER A 75 -0.86 5.87 14.40
CA SER A 75 -1.83 6.79 13.79
C SER A 75 -2.73 6.11 12.76
N LEU A 76 -2.21 5.14 12.00
CA LEU A 76 -2.99 4.37 11.04
C LEU A 76 -3.97 3.44 11.75
N ILE A 77 -3.55 2.76 12.82
CA ILE A 77 -4.42 1.92 13.66
C ILE A 77 -5.54 2.75 14.29
N GLU A 78 -5.22 3.91 14.88
CA GLU A 78 -6.21 4.83 15.45
C GLU A 78 -7.24 5.28 14.42
N LYS A 79 -6.82 5.47 13.17
CA LYS A 79 -7.69 5.85 12.04
C LYS A 79 -8.36 4.66 11.35
N GLN A 80 -8.15 3.43 11.84
CA GLN A 80 -8.66 2.20 11.25
C GLN A 80 -8.25 2.01 9.77
N ILE A 81 -7.03 2.46 9.42
CA ILE A 81 -6.45 2.30 8.08
C ILE A 81 -5.56 1.06 8.09
N TYR A 82 -5.95 0.04 7.32
CA TYR A 82 -5.27 -1.25 7.28
C TYR A 82 -4.85 -1.63 5.85
N PHE A 83 -3.77 -2.40 5.73
CA PHE A 83 -3.14 -2.78 4.47
C PHE A 83 -3.45 -4.24 4.09
N GLY A 84 -4.72 -4.62 4.19
CA GLY A 84 -5.19 -5.94 3.79
C GLY A 84 -4.57 -7.08 4.61
N ALA A 85 -4.57 -8.29 4.04
CA ALA A 85 -4.05 -9.49 4.68
C ALA A 85 -2.55 -9.73 4.41
N ASP A 86 -2.01 -9.15 3.34
CA ASP A 86 -0.60 -9.26 3.00
C ASP A 86 0.23 -8.27 3.82
N PRO A 87 1.47 -8.61 4.22
CA PRO A 87 2.29 -7.73 5.03
C PRO A 87 2.85 -6.60 4.17
N TRP A 88 2.45 -5.36 4.48
CA TRP A 88 3.04 -4.17 3.90
C TRP A 88 4.11 -3.57 4.82
N LYS A 89 5.13 -2.96 4.23
CA LYS A 89 6.21 -2.29 4.97
C LYS A 89 6.23 -0.79 4.70
N LEU A 90 6.57 -0.01 5.72
CA LEU A 90 6.98 1.37 5.60
C LEU A 90 8.50 1.47 5.76
N ASN A 91 9.17 1.98 4.74
CA ASN A 91 10.60 2.26 4.74
C ASN A 91 10.85 3.76 4.82
N LEU A 92 11.63 4.17 5.80
CA LEU A 92 12.10 5.54 5.94
C LEU A 92 13.54 5.63 5.46
N LYS A 93 13.79 6.52 4.52
CA LYS A 93 15.10 6.81 3.95
C LYS A 93 15.57 8.20 4.35
N SER A 94 16.88 8.41 4.39
CA SER A 94 17.43 9.76 4.56
C SER A 94 18.44 10.09 3.46
N PRO A 95 18.27 11.23 2.77
CA PRO A 95 19.29 11.72 1.84
C PRO A 95 20.65 11.96 2.54
N ALA A 96 20.64 12.27 3.84
CA ALA A 96 21.86 12.47 4.63
C ALA A 96 22.69 11.18 4.81
N SER A 97 22.08 10.01 4.59
CA SER A 97 22.74 8.69 4.60
C SER A 97 22.82 8.07 3.21
N GLY A 98 22.78 8.87 2.13
CA GLY A 98 22.88 8.35 0.76
C GLY A 98 21.65 7.56 0.29
N ASP A 99 20.45 7.93 0.79
CA ASP A 99 19.17 7.27 0.49
C ASP A 99 19.05 5.81 0.99
N ASP A 100 19.90 5.44 1.94
CA ASP A 100 19.77 4.20 2.69
C ASP A 100 18.48 4.19 3.52
N THR A 101 17.91 2.99 3.70
CA THR A 101 16.80 2.78 4.62
C THR A 101 17.32 2.86 6.05
N ILE A 102 16.88 3.88 6.78
CA ILE A 102 17.31 4.16 8.15
C ILE A 102 16.33 3.62 9.21
N ALA A 103 15.09 3.30 8.81
CA ALA A 103 14.12 2.59 9.61
C ALA A 103 13.11 1.85 8.72
N SER A 104 12.56 0.75 9.24
CA SER A 104 11.48 0.00 8.60
C SER A 104 10.51 -0.52 9.66
N CYS A 105 9.21 -0.45 9.39
CA CYS A 105 8.15 -1.02 10.24
C CYS A 105 7.06 -1.67 9.39
N ASP A 106 6.31 -2.55 10.04
CA ASP A 106 5.08 -3.12 9.46
C ASP A 106 3.99 -2.06 9.40
N LEU A 107 3.23 -2.08 8.31
CA LEU A 107 1.98 -1.33 8.22
C LEU A 107 0.84 -2.19 8.78
N PRO A 108 -0.15 -1.59 9.45
CA PRO A 108 -1.19 -2.35 10.13
C PRO A 108 -1.96 -3.24 9.17
N GLN A 109 -2.11 -4.52 9.52
CA GLN A 109 -2.88 -5.48 8.74
C GLN A 109 -4.33 -5.52 9.21
N THR A 110 -5.24 -5.88 8.32
CA THR A 110 -6.66 -6.04 8.68
C THR A 110 -6.79 -7.15 9.72
N PRO A 111 -7.34 -6.87 10.92
CA PRO A 111 -7.58 -7.90 11.93
C PRO A 111 -8.46 -9.03 11.35
N ARG A 112 -8.12 -10.28 11.68
CA ARG A 112 -8.91 -11.46 11.28
C ARG A 112 -10.08 -11.70 12.22
#